data_AF-A0A8T5SHZ8-F1
#
_entry.id   AF-A0A8T5SHZ8-F1
#
_cell.length_a   1.000
_cell.length_b   1.000
_cell.length_c   1.000
_cell.angle_alpha   90.00
_cell.angle_beta   90.00
_cell.angle_gamma   90.00
#
_symmetry.space_group_name_H-M   'P 1'
#
loop_
_entity.id
_entity.type
_entity.pdbx_description
1 polymer ?
#
loop_
_entity_poly.entity_id
_entity_poly.type
_entity_poly.pdbx_seq_one_letter_code
_entity_poly.pdbx_strand_id
1 'polypeptide(L)'
;MLKIKENLWKIAIIAGIFGIISIFTPTLYIDSDKAFVWVWNLYVSNGSVDFVQVDEPLYNIGVVATIIISIGTLITLSSGVISKVKDRSLNLVYLIGGILLLLGPIIYLAGITVEDKALWDYVEVNIGSILPFIAGALLLLGTGIVISKRKS
;
A
#
# COMPACT_ATOMS: atom_id res chain seq x y z
N MET A 1 -14.09 -2.32 -23.54
CA MET A 1 -15.04 -1.99 -22.47
C MET A 1 -15.52 -3.21 -21.70
N LEU A 2 -16.07 -4.25 -22.36
CA LEU A 2 -16.28 -5.59 -21.79
C LEU A 2 -15.01 -6.17 -21.14
N LYS A 3 -13.86 -5.95 -21.79
CA LYS A 3 -12.54 -6.38 -21.31
C LYS A 3 -12.18 -5.88 -19.91
N ILE A 4 -12.56 -4.67 -19.47
CA ILE A 4 -12.17 -4.19 -18.12
C ILE A 4 -12.95 -4.94 -17.04
N LYS A 5 -14.26 -5.09 -17.24
CA LYS A 5 -15.12 -5.85 -16.33
C LYS A 5 -14.67 -7.31 -16.21
N GLU A 6 -14.32 -7.94 -17.33
CA GLU A 6 -13.82 -9.32 -17.39
C GLU A 6 -12.42 -9.51 -16.78
N ASN A 7 -11.64 -8.43 -16.68
CA ASN A 7 -10.27 -8.47 -16.15
C ASN A 7 -10.11 -7.74 -14.81
N LEU A 8 -11.19 -7.31 -14.16
CA LEU A 8 -11.10 -6.59 -12.88
C LEU A 8 -10.45 -7.44 -11.78
N TRP A 9 -10.69 -8.76 -11.81
CA TRP A 9 -10.01 -9.71 -10.91
C TRP A 9 -8.48 -9.72 -11.11
N LYS A 10 -7.97 -9.49 -12.33
CA LYS A 10 -6.53 -9.36 -12.59
C LYS A 10 -5.97 -8.09 -11.97
N ILE A 11 -6.70 -6.98 -12.10
CA ILE A 11 -6.34 -5.71 -11.47
C ILE A 11 -6.25 -5.89 -9.95
N ALA A 12 -7.19 -6.61 -9.35
CA ALA A 12 -7.15 -6.97 -7.94
C ALA A 12 -5.90 -7.79 -7.57
N ILE A 13 -5.58 -8.85 -8.31
CA ILE A 13 -4.38 -9.64 -8.04
C ILE A 13 -3.10 -8.79 -8.14
N ILE A 14 -2.97 -7.97 -9.18
CA ILE A 14 -1.81 -7.07 -9.36
C ILE A 14 -1.72 -6.07 -8.21
N ALA A 15 -2.83 -5.45 -7.81
CA ALA A 15 -2.89 -4.54 -6.67
C ALA A 15 -2.48 -5.23 -5.35
N GLY A 16 -2.91 -6.48 -5.14
CA GLY A 16 -2.47 -7.29 -4.01
C GLY A 16 -0.97 -7.56 -4.03
N ILE A 17 -0.39 -7.91 -5.19
CA ILE A 17 1.05 -8.12 -5.34
C ILE A 17 1.82 -6.83 -5.03
N PHE A 18 1.37 -5.68 -5.51
CA PHE A 18 1.97 -4.39 -5.18
C PHE A 18 1.91 -4.09 -3.67
N GLY A 19 0.83 -4.43 -3.00
CA GLY A 19 0.73 -4.36 -1.55
C GLY A 19 1.79 -5.22 -0.84
N ILE A 20 1.98 -6.47 -1.27
CA ILE A 20 3.04 -7.35 -0.75
C ILE A 20 4.42 -6.73 -0.96
N ILE A 21 4.74 -6.33 -2.20
CA ILE A 21 6.05 -5.73 -2.52
C ILE A 21 6.28 -4.50 -1.64
N SER A 22 5.26 -3.67 -1.42
CA SER A 22 5.39 -2.46 -0.59
C SER A 22 5.82 -2.73 0.84
N ILE A 23 5.33 -3.80 1.46
CA ILE A 23 5.63 -4.15 2.86
C ILE A 23 7.09 -4.55 3.01
N PHE A 24 7.65 -5.22 2.00
CA PHE A 24 9.01 -5.77 2.05
C PHE A 24 10.06 -4.90 1.37
N THR A 25 9.69 -3.74 0.81
CA THR A 25 10.61 -2.83 0.13
C THR A 25 10.72 -1.53 0.92
N PRO A 26 11.89 -0.86 0.93
CA PRO A 26 12.04 0.43 1.58
C PRO A 26 10.98 1.44 1.13
N THR A 27 10.41 2.12 2.11
CA THR A 27 9.43 3.18 1.96
C THR A 27 10.12 4.53 1.83
N LEU A 28 11.19 4.74 2.60
CA LEU A 28 11.96 5.98 2.64
C LEU A 28 13.46 5.67 2.59
N TYR A 29 14.22 6.65 2.12
CA TYR A 29 15.67 6.69 2.24
C TYR A 29 16.08 7.97 2.98
N ILE A 30 16.81 7.83 4.08
CA ILE A 30 17.35 8.94 4.88
C ILE A 30 18.76 9.22 4.40
N ASP A 31 18.97 10.41 3.83
CA ASP A 31 20.22 10.77 3.17
C ASP A 31 21.37 11.05 4.15
N SER A 32 21.06 11.64 5.31
CA SER A 32 22.04 11.97 6.35
C SER A 32 22.73 10.72 6.92
N ASP A 33 21.93 9.68 7.18
CA ASP A 33 22.39 8.42 7.79
C ASP A 33 22.59 7.30 6.78
N LYS A 34 22.34 7.60 5.49
CA LYS A 34 22.38 6.65 4.38
C LYS A 34 21.60 5.37 4.72
N ALA A 35 20.37 5.55 5.22
CA ALA A 35 19.55 4.48 5.78
C ALA A 35 18.27 4.24 4.98
N PHE A 36 17.91 2.97 4.79
CA PHE A 36 16.62 2.59 4.23
C PHE A 36 15.62 2.35 5.34
N VAL A 37 14.42 2.92 5.25
CA VAL A 37 13.35 2.76 6.24
C VAL A 37 12.17 2.06 5.58
N TRP A 38 11.65 1.03 6.24
CA TRP A 38 10.46 0.30 5.81
C TRP A 38 9.20 0.87 6.45
N VAL A 39 8.02 0.51 5.91
CA VAL A 39 6.74 1.01 6.40
C VAL A 39 6.46 0.63 7.86
N TRP A 40 7.07 -0.43 8.39
CA TRP A 40 7.04 -0.78 9.82
C TRP A 40 8.03 0.01 10.69
N ASN A 41 8.62 1.09 10.17
CA ASN A 41 9.58 1.96 10.86
C ASN A 41 10.75 1.24 11.53
N LEU A 42 11.25 0.22 10.84
CA LEU A 42 12.58 -0.33 11.05
C LEU A 42 13.48 0.16 9.93
N TYR A 43 14.72 0.48 10.25
CA TYR A 43 15.69 0.92 9.24
C TYR A 43 16.97 0.10 9.26
N VAL A 44 17.65 0.10 8.12
CA VAL A 44 18.99 -0.47 7.95
C VAL A 44 19.90 0.67 7.50
N SER A 45 20.89 1.00 8.32
CA SER A 45 21.90 2.02 8.02
C SER A 45 23.00 1.48 7.11
N ASN A 46 23.75 2.39 6.50
CA ASN A 46 24.84 2.02 5.60
C ASN A 46 25.91 1.17 6.32
N GLY A 47 26.22 0.01 5.75
CA GLY A 47 27.19 -0.94 6.30
C GLY A 47 26.65 -1.86 7.40
N SER A 48 25.37 -1.75 7.76
CA SER A 48 24.69 -2.66 8.69
C SER A 48 23.79 -3.66 7.94
N VAL A 49 23.59 -4.83 8.53
CA VAL A 49 22.53 -5.79 8.15
C VAL A 49 21.42 -5.87 9.20
N ASP A 50 21.61 -5.21 10.34
CA ASP A 50 20.69 -5.25 11.46
C ASP A 50 19.60 -4.19 11.29
N PHE A 51 18.36 -4.59 11.55
CA PHE A 51 17.23 -3.67 11.65
C PHE A 51 17.28 -2.97 13.00
N VAL A 52 17.29 -1.64 12.96
CA VAL A 52 17.21 -0.79 14.14
C VAL A 52 15.82 -0.16 14.20
N GLN A 53 15.26 -0.11 15.41
CA GLN A 53 13.97 0.53 15.65
C GLN A 53 14.14 2.05 15.68
N VAL A 54 13.25 2.76 15.00
CA VAL A 54 13.08 4.22 15.17
C VAL A 54 12.36 4.50 16.50
N ASP A 55 12.40 5.74 16.99
CA ASP A 55 11.64 6.21 18.15
C ASP A 55 10.24 5.58 18.26
N GLU A 56 9.84 5.24 19.48
CA GLU A 56 8.64 4.43 19.77
C GLU A 56 7.33 4.96 19.15
N PRO A 57 7.04 6.28 19.12
CA PRO A 57 5.85 6.82 18.45
C PRO A 57 5.84 6.54 16.95
N LEU A 58 6.98 6.74 16.27
CA LEU A 58 7.14 6.47 14.85
C LEU A 58 7.00 4.98 14.57
N TYR A 59 7.61 4.12 15.38
CA TYR A 59 7.45 2.67 15.26
C TYR A 59 5.96 2.25 15.30
N ASN A 60 5.18 2.77 16.25
CA ASN A 60 3.76 2.46 16.37
C ASN A 60 2.94 2.91 15.14
N ILE A 61 3.21 4.10 14.60
CA ILE A 61 2.60 4.58 13.36
C ILE A 61 2.90 3.62 12.20
N GLY A 62 4.16 3.19 12.09
CA GLY A 62 4.61 2.23 11.08
C GLY A 62 3.90 0.89 11.17
N VAL A 63 3.78 0.34 12.39
CA VAL A 63 3.05 -0.91 12.63
C VAL A 63 1.58 -0.78 12.24
N VAL A 64 0.90 0.31 12.63
CA VAL A 64 -0.52 0.54 12.26
C VAL A 64 -0.68 0.63 10.75
N ALA A 65 0.16 1.40 10.07
CA ALA A 65 0.14 1.49 8.61
C ALA A 65 0.36 0.13 7.94
N THR A 66 1.33 -0.65 8.44
CA THR A 66 1.64 -1.99 7.95
C THR A 66 0.45 -2.94 8.09
N ILE A 67 -0.26 -2.91 9.22
CA ILE A 67 -1.46 -3.72 9.46
C ILE A 67 -2.54 -3.35 8.43
N ILE A 68 -2.78 -2.06 8.21
CA ILE A 68 -3.79 -1.58 7.25
C ILE A 68 -3.45 -2.04 5.82
N ILE A 69 -2.20 -1.88 5.38
CA ILE A 69 -1.73 -2.33 4.06
C ILE A 69 -1.85 -3.86 3.95
N SER A 70 -1.51 -4.60 5.00
CA SER A 70 -1.60 -6.07 5.03
C SER A 70 -3.05 -6.54 4.89
N ILE A 71 -3.98 -5.93 5.61
CA ILE A 71 -5.41 -6.24 5.50
C ILE A 71 -5.92 -5.88 4.10
N GLY A 72 -5.61 -4.68 3.59
CA GLY A 72 -5.99 -4.27 2.25
C GLY A 72 -5.46 -5.21 1.16
N THR A 73 -4.22 -5.65 1.32
CA THR A 73 -3.55 -6.63 0.45
C THR A 73 -4.26 -7.98 0.48
N LEU A 74 -4.53 -8.53 1.66
CA LEU A 74 -5.22 -9.82 1.83
C LEU A 74 -6.63 -9.78 1.25
N ILE A 75 -7.41 -8.73 1.54
CA ILE A 75 -8.76 -8.54 1.00
C ILE A 75 -8.71 -8.49 -0.53
N THR A 76 -7.81 -7.69 -1.09
CA THR A 76 -7.73 -7.49 -2.54
C THR A 76 -7.28 -8.76 -3.27
N LEU A 77 -6.24 -9.42 -2.77
CA LEU A 77 -5.70 -10.64 -3.38
C LEU A 77 -6.70 -11.79 -3.30
N SER A 78 -7.27 -12.03 -2.11
CA SER A 78 -8.26 -13.11 -1.91
C SER A 78 -9.53 -12.87 -2.73
N SER A 79 -10.05 -11.65 -2.77
CA SER A 79 -11.23 -11.33 -3.59
C SER A 79 -10.94 -11.40 -5.09
N GLY A 80 -9.72 -11.11 -5.54
CA GLY A 80 -9.28 -11.35 -6.92
C GLY A 80 -9.36 -12.83 -7.28
N VAL A 81 -8.77 -13.69 -6.46
CA VAL A 81 -8.80 -15.15 -6.67
C VAL A 81 -10.22 -15.70 -6.60
N ILE A 82 -11.01 -15.32 -5.58
CA ILE A 82 -12.39 -15.78 -5.42
C ILE A 82 -13.26 -15.35 -6.60
N SER A 83 -13.14 -14.09 -7.06
CA SER A 83 -13.90 -13.60 -8.20
C SER A 83 -13.61 -14.42 -9.46
N LYS A 84 -12.35 -14.78 -9.68
CA LYS A 84 -11.96 -15.64 -10.81
C LYS A 84 -12.48 -17.06 -10.69
N VAL A 85 -12.36 -17.68 -9.51
CA VAL A 85 -12.72 -19.10 -9.30
C VAL A 85 -14.25 -19.29 -9.25
N LYS A 86 -14.96 -18.39 -8.59
CA LYS A 86 -16.41 -18.48 -8.39
C LYS A 86 -17.23 -17.69 -9.41
N ASP A 87 -16.58 -17.08 -10.40
CA ASP A 87 -17.17 -16.17 -11.39
C ASP A 87 -18.16 -15.14 -10.78
N ARG A 88 -17.78 -14.58 -9.62
CA ARG A 88 -18.62 -13.67 -8.85
C ARG A 88 -18.03 -12.27 -8.83
N SER A 89 -18.86 -11.27 -9.09
CA SER A 89 -18.50 -9.86 -8.95
C SER A 89 -18.36 -9.46 -7.48
N LEU A 90 -17.18 -9.00 -7.09
CA LEU A 90 -16.86 -8.55 -5.72
C LEU A 90 -16.51 -7.05 -5.64
N ASN A 91 -17.11 -6.23 -6.52
CA ASN A 91 -16.82 -4.80 -6.66
C ASN A 91 -16.75 -4.02 -5.33
N LEU A 92 -17.68 -4.25 -4.38
CA LEU A 92 -17.62 -3.56 -3.09
C LEU A 92 -16.38 -3.95 -2.27
N VAL A 93 -15.99 -5.21 -2.33
CA VAL A 93 -14.77 -5.72 -1.66
C VAL A 93 -13.53 -5.11 -2.29
N TYR A 94 -13.52 -4.93 -3.62
CA TYR A 94 -12.46 -4.21 -4.31
C TYR A 94 -12.39 -2.73 -3.91
N LEU A 95 -13.52 -2.04 -3.74
CA LEU A 95 -13.50 -0.67 -3.21
C LEU A 95 -12.87 -0.60 -1.82
N ILE A 96 -13.27 -1.51 -0.91
CA ILE A 96 -12.74 -1.56 0.45
C ILE A 96 -11.22 -1.84 0.43
N GLY A 97 -10.79 -2.84 -0.34
CA GLY A 97 -9.37 -3.15 -0.50
C GLY A 97 -8.55 -1.98 -1.04
N GLY A 98 -9.11 -1.27 -2.03
CA GLY A 98 -8.45 -0.11 -2.65
C GLY A 98 -8.32 1.05 -1.67
N ILE A 99 -9.35 1.34 -0.89
CA ILE A 99 -9.32 2.37 0.16
C ILE A 99 -8.26 2.03 1.21
N LEU A 100 -8.21 0.79 1.69
CA LEU A 100 -7.23 0.38 2.69
C LEU A 100 -5.78 0.50 2.18
N LEU A 101 -5.54 0.13 0.91
CA LEU A 101 -4.23 0.29 0.27
C LEU A 101 -3.80 1.76 0.13
N LEU A 102 -4.74 2.70 0.05
CA LEU A 102 -4.44 4.14 0.11
C LEU A 102 -4.27 4.65 1.55
N LEU A 103 -5.11 4.20 2.48
CA LEU A 103 -5.12 4.71 3.85
C LEU A 103 -3.84 4.40 4.61
N GLY A 104 -3.29 3.19 4.44
CA GLY A 104 -2.04 2.78 5.10
C GLY A 104 -0.87 3.75 4.88
N PRO A 105 -0.42 3.99 3.63
CA PRO A 105 0.66 4.93 3.38
C PRO A 105 0.28 6.39 3.72
N ILE A 106 -0.99 6.79 3.60
CA ILE A 106 -1.42 8.14 4.04
C ILE A 106 -1.19 8.32 5.54
N ILE A 107 -1.61 7.35 6.35
CA ILE A 107 -1.43 7.38 7.81
C ILE A 107 0.06 7.40 8.15
N TYR A 108 0.87 6.60 7.46
CA TYR A 108 2.31 6.57 7.65
C TYR A 108 2.98 7.93 7.37
N LEU A 109 2.78 8.48 6.17
CA LEU A 109 3.42 9.73 5.75
C LEU A 109 2.89 10.93 6.57
N ALA A 110 1.60 10.96 6.87
CA ALA A 110 1.02 11.99 7.73
C ALA A 110 1.55 11.89 9.17
N GLY A 111 1.65 10.67 9.71
CA GLY A 111 2.20 10.43 11.04
C GLY A 111 3.65 10.90 11.16
N ILE A 112 4.49 10.57 10.18
CA ILE A 112 5.87 11.10 10.11
C ILE A 112 5.87 12.62 10.10
N THR A 113 5.01 13.24 9.29
CA THR A 113 4.93 14.70 9.18
C THR A 113 4.54 15.38 10.51
N VAL A 114 3.73 14.71 11.32
CA VAL A 114 3.28 15.20 12.63
C VAL A 114 4.37 15.04 13.69
N GLU A 115 5.03 13.88 13.71
CA GLU A 115 6.04 13.57 14.74
C GLU A 115 7.40 14.23 14.47
N ASP A 116 7.86 14.24 13.22
CA ASP A 116 9.14 14.84 12.84
C ASP A 116 9.06 15.48 11.45
N LYS A 117 8.68 16.77 11.44
CA LYS A 117 8.61 17.55 10.21
C LYS A 117 9.99 17.80 9.59
N ALA A 118 11.05 17.88 10.39
CA ALA A 118 12.40 18.16 9.91
C ALA A 118 13.00 16.96 9.16
N LEU A 119 12.51 15.75 9.44
CA LEU A 119 12.89 14.53 8.72
C LEU A 119 12.72 14.66 7.19
N TRP A 120 11.71 15.41 6.73
CA TRP A 120 11.45 15.60 5.30
C TRP A 120 12.55 16.35 4.53
N ASP A 121 13.41 17.09 5.22
CA ASP A 121 14.53 17.79 4.59
C ASP A 121 15.64 16.83 4.14
N TYR A 122 15.63 15.59 4.65
CA TYR A 122 16.67 14.59 4.45
C TYR A 122 16.13 13.25 3.96
N VAL A 123 14.84 13.20 3.58
CA VAL A 123 14.18 11.95 3.19
C VAL A 123 13.73 11.96 1.74
N GLU A 124 14.11 10.89 1.04
CA GLU A 124 13.59 10.57 -0.28
C GLU A 124 12.52 9.48 -0.18
N VAL A 125 11.43 9.69 -0.90
CA VAL A 125 10.31 8.75 -1.00
C VAL A 125 10.69 7.62 -1.96
N ASN A 126 10.59 6.37 -1.51
CA ASN A 126 10.98 5.19 -2.28
C ASN A 126 9.76 4.33 -2.67
N ILE A 127 9.97 3.33 -3.51
CA ILE A 127 8.91 2.54 -4.16
C ILE A 127 7.95 1.85 -3.18
N GLY A 128 8.42 1.49 -1.97
CA GLY A 128 7.58 0.92 -0.91
C GLY A 128 6.42 1.83 -0.52
N SER A 129 6.61 3.15 -0.53
CA SER A 129 5.53 4.11 -0.27
C SER A 129 4.58 4.29 -1.45
N ILE A 130 5.05 4.13 -2.69
CA ILE A 130 4.35 4.48 -3.92
C ILE A 130 3.42 3.35 -4.38
N LEU A 131 3.85 2.09 -4.23
CA LEU A 131 3.12 0.93 -4.73
C LEU A 131 1.70 0.79 -4.17
N PRO A 132 1.43 1.03 -2.88
CA PRO A 132 0.06 0.98 -2.36
C PRO A 132 -0.83 2.07 -2.94
N PHE A 133 -0.28 3.26 -3.25
CA PHE A 133 -1.03 4.31 -3.96
C PHE A 133 -1.43 3.88 -5.37
N ILE A 134 -0.49 3.31 -6.13
CA ILE A 134 -0.77 2.78 -7.47
C ILE A 134 -1.81 1.66 -7.38
N ALA A 135 -1.64 0.73 -6.45
CA ALA A 135 -2.52 -0.41 -6.24
C ALA A 135 -3.96 0.04 -5.91
N GLY A 136 -4.09 0.96 -4.93
CA GLY A 136 -5.37 1.53 -4.53
C GLY A 136 -6.05 2.29 -5.68
N ALA A 137 -5.31 3.16 -6.37
CA ALA A 137 -5.85 3.95 -7.49
C ALA A 137 -6.33 3.06 -8.65
N LEU A 138 -5.53 2.06 -9.05
CA LEU A 138 -5.91 1.09 -10.09
C LEU A 138 -7.22 0.39 -9.75
N LEU A 139 -7.38 -0.04 -8.50
CA LEU A 139 -8.54 -0.79 -8.05
C LEU A 139 -9.79 0.08 -7.97
N LEU A 140 -9.65 1.32 -7.47
CA LEU A 140 -10.75 2.30 -7.41
C LEU A 140 -11.21 2.71 -8.81
N LEU A 141 -10.27 3.04 -9.71
CA LEU A 141 -10.58 3.40 -11.09
C LEU A 141 -11.23 2.23 -11.84
N GLY A 142 -10.65 1.03 -11.75
CA GLY A 142 -11.20 -0.17 -12.38
C GLY A 142 -12.61 -0.47 -11.90
N THR A 143 -12.86 -0.34 -10.60
CA THR A 143 -14.18 -0.59 -10.01
C THR A 143 -15.18 0.51 -10.33
N GLY A 144 -14.78 1.78 -10.27
CA GLY A 144 -15.62 2.94 -10.60
C GLY A 144 -16.10 2.94 -12.05
N ILE A 145 -15.25 2.54 -13.00
CA ILE A 145 -15.63 2.34 -14.41
C ILE A 145 -16.72 1.26 -14.54
N VAL A 146 -16.58 0.14 -13.82
CA VAL A 146 -17.56 -0.96 -13.87
C VAL A 146 -18.90 -0.57 -13.23
N ILE A 147 -18.88 0.19 -12.13
CA ILE A 147 -20.11 0.61 -11.44
C ILE A 147 -20.86 1.69 -12.21
N SER A 148 -20.17 2.74 -12.69
CA SER A 148 -20.80 3.86 -13.41
C SER A 148 -21.57 3.41 -14.65
N LYS A 149 -21.05 2.42 -15.37
CA LYS A 149 -21.67 1.86 -16.58
C LYS A 149 -22.81 0.86 -16.33
N ARG A 150 -23.06 0.45 -15.08
CA ARG A 150 -24.30 -0.28 -14.74
C ARG A 150 -25.54 0.63 -14.68
N LYS A 151 -25.33 1.95 -14.55
CA LYS A 151 -26.40 2.95 -14.42
C LYS A 151 -26.75 3.65 -15.74
N SER A 152 -25.98 3.43 -16.81
CA SER A 152 -26.23 3.94 -18.17
C SER A 152 -26.85 2.86 -19.04
#